data_AF-A0A9D9GRW0-F1
#
_entry.id   AF-A0A9D9GRW0-F1
#
_cell.length_a   1.000
_cell.length_b   1.000
_cell.length_c   1.000
_cell.angle_alpha   90.00
_cell.angle_beta   90.00
_cell.angle_gamma   90.00
#
_symmetry.space_group_name_H-M   'P 1'
#
loop_
_entity.id
_entity.type
_entity.pdbx_description
1 polymer ?
#
loop_
_entity_poly.entity_id
_entity_poly.type
_entity_poly.pdbx_seq_one_letter_code
_entity_poly.pdbx_strand_id
1 'polypeptide(L)'
;MKFIKKYLKFIIGIAVLVFVVIVFFFAMQTGDLENSNLRKWRAADLSRRMAAAQILSASDENLELLVQCVDKIATLPQSGDMMVRDALTLCNMGIVMNENN
;
A
#
# COMPACT_ATOMS: atom_id res chain seq x y z
N MET A 1 12.17 -38.06 -30.17
CA MET A 1 12.36 -36.59 -30.13
C MET A 1 11.07 -35.75 -30.25
N LYS A 2 10.03 -36.15 -31.02
CA LYS A 2 8.80 -35.33 -31.17
C LYS A 2 7.94 -35.22 -29.90
N PHE A 3 7.84 -36.30 -29.12
CA PHE A 3 7.05 -36.31 -27.88
C PHE A 3 7.66 -35.44 -26.77
N ILE A 4 8.98 -35.48 -26.59
CA ILE A 4 9.70 -34.68 -25.59
C ILE A 4 9.47 -33.17 -25.83
N LYS A 5 9.52 -32.72 -27.09
CA LYS A 5 9.21 -31.32 -27.45
C LYS A 5 7.76 -30.92 -27.14
N LYS A 6 6.81 -31.87 -27.19
CA LYS A 6 5.39 -31.62 -26.93
C LYS A 6 5.13 -31.46 -25.43
N TYR A 7 5.72 -32.32 -24.59
CA TYR A 7 5.67 -32.18 -23.13
C TYR A 7 6.39 -30.92 -22.64
N LEU A 8 7.54 -30.57 -23.24
CA LEU A 8 8.27 -29.35 -22.87
C LEU A 8 7.44 -28.08 -23.09
N LYS A 9 6.74 -27.97 -24.23
CA LYS A 9 5.85 -26.84 -24.52
C LYS A 9 4.67 -26.75 -23.56
N PHE A 10 4.15 -27.91 -23.15
CA PHE A 10 3.05 -27.97 -22.18
C PHE A 10 3.49 -27.48 -20.79
N ILE A 11 4.68 -27.90 -20.34
CA ILE A 11 5.25 -27.44 -19.06
C ILE A 11 5.54 -25.94 -19.09
N ILE A 12 6.08 -25.41 -20.19
CA ILE A 12 6.31 -23.95 -20.34
C ILE A 12 4.98 -23.19 -20.28
N GLY A 13 3.92 -23.70 -20.92
CA GLY A 13 2.59 -23.10 -20.84
C GLY A 13 2.05 -23.04 -19.41
N ILE A 14 2.18 -24.13 -18.66
CA ILE A 14 1.78 -24.17 -17.24
C ILE A 14 2.64 -23.21 -16.40
N ALA A 15 3.95 -23.19 -16.61
CA ALA A 15 4.86 -22.33 -15.87
C ALA A 15 4.53 -20.84 -16.08
N VAL A 16 4.20 -20.44 -17.31
CA VAL A 16 3.75 -19.06 -17.61
C VAL A 16 2.44 -18.76 -16.89
N LEU A 17 1.48 -19.69 -16.90
CA LEU A 17 0.18 -19.49 -16.25
C LEU A 17 0.34 -19.33 -14.72
N VAL A 18 1.19 -20.15 -14.10
CA VAL A 18 1.56 -20.01 -12.68
C VAL A 18 2.25 -18.67 -12.42
N PHE A 19 3.17 -18.25 -13.29
CA PHE A 19 3.88 -16.99 -13.14
C PHE A 19 2.92 -15.79 -13.19
N VAL A 20 1.96 -15.79 -14.11
CA VAL A 20 0.92 -14.75 -14.20
C VAL A 20 0.09 -14.71 -12.92
N VAL A 21 -0.35 -15.85 -12.38
CA VAL A 21 -1.11 -15.90 -11.12
C VAL A 21 -0.31 -15.33 -9.95
N ILE A 22 0.98 -15.68 -9.84
CA ILE A 22 1.86 -15.20 -8.78
C ILE A 22 2.04 -13.67 -8.88
N VAL A 23 2.35 -13.15 -10.07
CA VAL A 23 2.49 -11.70 -10.28
C VAL A 23 1.19 -10.97 -9.93
N PHE A 24 0.05 -11.51 -10.33
CA PHE A 24 -1.26 -10.93 -10.03
C PHE A 24 -1.59 -10.95 -8.53
N PHE A 25 -1.21 -12.03 -7.84
CA PHE A 25 -1.37 -12.15 -6.40
C PHE A 25 -0.52 -11.11 -5.64
N PHE A 26 0.75 -10.95 -6.02
CA PHE A 26 1.61 -9.90 -5.44
C PHE A 26 1.12 -8.50 -5.80
N ALA A 27 0.64 -8.27 -7.02
CA ALA A 27 0.06 -6.99 -7.41
C ALA A 27 -1.15 -6.63 -6.53
N MET A 28 -2.10 -7.57 -6.36
CA MET A 28 -3.26 -7.37 -5.49
C MET A 28 -2.90 -7.18 -4.02
N GLN A 29 -1.97 -7.96 -3.48
CA GLN A 29 -1.58 -7.87 -2.07
C GLN A 29 -0.91 -6.53 -1.73
N THR A 30 -0.29 -5.89 -2.72
CA THR A 30 0.29 -4.57 -2.55
C THR A 30 -0.72 -3.43 -2.70
N GLY A 31 -1.92 -3.70 -3.23
CA GLY A 31 -2.92 -2.68 -3.54
C GLY A 31 -3.59 -2.05 -2.32
N ASP A 32 -3.58 -2.72 -1.17
CA ASP A 32 -4.41 -2.33 -0.03
C ASP A 32 -3.58 -1.67 1.09
N LEU A 33 -2.98 -0.52 0.78
CA LEU A 33 -2.29 0.28 1.81
C LEU A 33 -3.29 0.96 2.75
N GLU A 34 -4.47 1.30 2.24
CA GLU A 34 -5.52 2.06 2.93
C GLU A 34 -6.11 1.29 4.11
N ASN A 35 -6.37 -0.01 3.93
CA ASN A 35 -6.78 -0.93 4.99
C ASN A 35 -5.59 -1.66 5.64
N SER A 36 -4.36 -1.20 5.44
CA SER A 36 -3.20 -1.80 6.09
C SER A 36 -2.86 -1.12 7.42
N ASN A 37 -1.90 -1.71 8.14
CA ASN A 37 -1.34 -1.15 9.36
C ASN A 37 -0.12 -0.27 9.09
N LEU A 38 0.28 0.53 10.08
CA LEU A 38 1.44 1.43 9.97
C LEU A 38 2.79 0.71 9.75
N ARG A 39 2.88 -0.60 10.00
CA ARG A 39 4.04 -1.42 9.59
C ARG A 39 4.16 -1.51 8.08
N LYS A 40 3.05 -1.77 7.38
CA LYS A 40 3.01 -1.80 5.91
C LYS A 40 3.17 -0.41 5.31
N TRP A 41 2.67 0.63 5.98
CA TRP A 41 2.91 2.02 5.61
C TRP A 41 4.40 2.35 5.51
N ARG A 42 5.19 2.05 6.55
CA ARG A 42 6.65 2.25 6.54
C ARG A 42 7.40 1.44 5.47
N ALA A 43 6.87 0.28 5.09
CA ALA A 43 7.46 -0.56 4.07
C ALA A 43 7.12 -0.10 2.64
N ALA A 44 6.14 0.79 2.49
CA ALA A 44 5.71 1.30 1.19
C ALA A 44 6.56 2.49 0.72
N ASP A 45 6.69 2.66 -0.59
CA ASP A 45 7.32 3.82 -1.21
C ASP A 45 6.52 5.12 -0.99
N LEU A 46 7.21 6.26 -1.06
CA LEU A 46 6.62 7.59 -0.86
C LEU A 46 5.42 7.85 -1.79
N SER A 47 5.52 7.46 -3.06
CA SER A 47 4.44 7.63 -4.04
C SER A 47 3.16 6.88 -3.65
N ARG A 48 3.28 5.71 -3.02
CA ARG A 48 2.14 4.91 -2.58
C ARG A 48 1.52 5.48 -1.31
N ARG A 49 2.34 6.01 -0.40
CA ARG A 49 1.86 6.73 0.79
C ARG A 49 1.09 7.98 0.41
N MET A 50 1.61 8.75 -0.54
CA MET A 50 0.92 9.93 -1.08
C MET A 50 -0.42 9.55 -1.74
N ALA A 51 -0.43 8.52 -2.60
CA ALA A 51 -1.68 8.05 -3.21
C ALA A 51 -2.71 7.57 -2.16
N ALA A 52 -2.28 6.80 -1.16
CA ALA A 52 -3.17 6.35 -0.09
C ALA A 52 -3.68 7.52 0.77
N ALA A 53 -2.84 8.52 1.06
CA ALA A 53 -3.27 9.73 1.75
C ALA A 53 -4.27 10.54 0.92
N GLN A 54 -4.06 10.65 -0.39
CA GLN A 54 -4.98 11.31 -1.32
C GLN A 54 -6.37 10.66 -1.29
N ILE A 55 -6.40 9.33 -1.43
CA ILE A 55 -7.66 8.57 -1.50
C ILE A 55 -8.39 8.63 -0.15
N LEU A 56 -7.67 8.54 0.96
CA LEU A 56 -8.27 8.53 2.30
C LEU A 56 -8.70 9.90 2.79
N SER A 57 -7.99 10.97 2.43
CA SER A 57 -8.35 12.35 2.81
C SER A 57 -9.37 12.98 1.85
N ALA A 58 -9.52 12.42 0.64
CA ALA A 58 -10.32 12.99 -0.44
C ALA A 58 -9.96 14.45 -0.75
N SER A 59 -8.72 14.86 -0.47
CA SER A 59 -8.21 16.22 -0.66
C SER A 59 -6.75 16.19 -1.08
N ASP A 60 -6.36 17.12 -1.94
CA ASP A 60 -4.96 17.38 -2.31
C ASP A 60 -4.30 18.42 -1.38
N GLU A 61 -5.09 19.12 -0.58
CA GLU A 61 -4.61 20.12 0.36
C GLU A 61 -3.90 19.42 1.53
N ASN A 62 -2.71 19.92 1.88
CA ASN A 62 -1.91 19.42 3.00
C ASN A 62 -1.50 17.95 2.90
N LEU A 63 -1.48 17.38 1.70
CA LEU A 63 -1.19 15.95 1.48
C LEU A 63 0.23 15.55 1.92
N GLU A 64 1.23 16.41 1.70
CA GLU A 64 2.57 16.22 2.25
C GLU A 64 2.57 16.27 3.79
N LEU A 65 1.83 17.19 4.39
CA LEU A 65 1.72 17.31 5.85
C LEU A 65 1.01 16.10 6.46
N LEU A 66 -0.02 15.57 5.80
CA LEU A 66 -0.72 14.34 6.16
C LEU A 66 0.25 13.15 6.16
N VAL A 67 1.01 12.97 5.07
CA VAL A 67 2.00 11.88 4.98
C VAL A 67 3.08 12.01 6.05
N GLN A 68 3.60 13.22 6.28
CA GLN A 68 4.59 13.48 7.34
C GLN A 68 4.03 13.20 8.74
N CYS A 69 2.77 13.56 8.99
CA CYS A 69 2.10 13.27 10.25
C CYS A 69 1.92 11.76 10.47
N VAL A 70 1.46 11.03 9.45
CA VAL A 70 1.33 9.57 9.53
C VAL A 70 2.69 8.89 9.68
N ASP A 71 3.74 9.39 9.00
CA ASP A 71 5.11 8.91 9.18
C ASP A 71 5.60 9.13 10.61
N LYS A 72 5.32 10.29 11.21
CA LYS A 72 5.59 10.56 12.63
C LYS A 72 4.83 9.60 13.55
N ILE A 73 3.53 9.35 13.32
CA ILE A 73 2.77 8.38 14.12
C ILE A 73 3.36 6.99 13.96
N ALA A 74 3.74 6.61 12.74
CA ALA A 74 4.38 5.33 12.47
C ALA A 74 5.68 5.19 13.28
N THR A 75 6.42 6.27 13.56
CA THR A 75 7.63 6.22 14.40
C THR A 75 7.41 5.88 15.87
N LEU A 76 6.19 6.00 16.40
CA LEU A 76 5.89 5.74 17.81
C LEU A 76 6.07 4.25 18.17
N PRO A 77 6.53 3.93 19.40
CA PRO A 77 6.51 2.57 19.90
C PRO A 77 5.05 2.09 20.00
N GLN A 78 4.78 0.86 19.55
CA GLN A 78 3.44 0.22 19.51
C GLN A 78 2.43 0.74 18.48
N SER A 79 2.73 1.78 17.69
CA SER A 79 1.81 2.24 16.63
C SER A 79 1.76 1.31 15.41
N GLY A 80 2.64 0.30 15.34
CA GLY A 80 2.76 -0.59 14.18
C GLY A 80 1.51 -1.38 13.81
N ASP A 81 0.62 -1.63 14.78
CA ASP A 81 -0.63 -2.35 14.59
C ASP A 81 -1.83 -1.41 14.39
N MET A 82 -1.63 -0.09 14.53
CA MET A 82 -2.64 0.91 14.19
C MET A 82 -2.90 0.89 12.68
N MET A 83 -4.18 1.03 12.31
CA MET A 83 -4.58 1.13 10.91
C MET A 83 -4.15 2.47 10.33
N VAL A 84 -3.71 2.46 9.07
CA VAL A 84 -3.30 3.69 8.35
C VAL A 84 -4.45 4.70 8.36
N ARG A 85 -5.67 4.25 8.10
CA ARG A 85 -6.87 5.10 8.08
C ARG A 85 -7.11 5.84 9.38
N ASP A 86 -6.89 5.20 10.53
CA ASP A 86 -7.08 5.83 11.84
C ASP A 86 -6.04 6.92 12.08
N ALA A 87 -4.77 6.62 11.78
CA ALA A 87 -3.68 7.59 11.86
C ALA A 87 -3.91 8.79 10.92
N LEU A 88 -4.37 8.53 9.69
CA LEU A 88 -4.66 9.57 8.70
C LEU A 88 -5.84 10.44 9.14
N THR A 89 -6.88 9.84 9.73
CA THR A 89 -8.03 10.56 10.27
C THR A 89 -7.62 11.48 11.41
N LEU A 90 -6.77 11.00 12.33
CA LEU A 90 -6.23 11.81 13.43
C LEU A 90 -5.40 12.99 12.92
N CYS A 91 -4.53 12.74 11.93
CA CYS A 91 -3.73 13.78 11.30
C CYS A 91 -4.60 14.83 10.59
N ASN A 92 -5.62 14.39 9.85
CA ASN A 92 -6.53 15.29 9.15
C ASN A 92 -7.34 16.17 10.12
N MET A 93 -7.88 15.58 11.18
CA MET A 93 -8.58 16.33 12.24
C MET A 93 -7.66 17.39 12.87
N GLY A 94 -6.39 17.05 13.12
CA GLY A 94 -5.41 18.00 13.66
C GLY A 94 -5.12 19.18 12.72
N ILE A 95 -5.01 18.92 11.41
CA ILE A 95 -4.80 19.97 10.40
C ILE A 95 -6.02 20.90 10.34
N VAL A 96 -7.23 20.34 10.23
CA VAL A 96 -8.48 21.12 10.19
C VAL A 96 -8.67 21.94 11.48
N MET A 97 -8.30 21.40 12.64
CA MET A 97 -8.35 22.16 13.90
C MET A 97 -7.36 23.33 13.92
N ASN A 98 -6.17 23.15 13.35
CA ASN A 98 -5.15 24.19 13.29
C ASN A 98 -5.49 25.30 12.27
N GLU A 99 -6.19 24.97 11.19
CA GLU A 99 -6.63 25.96 10.19
C GLU A 99 -7.81 26.82 10.67
N ASN A 100 -8.63 26.29 11.58
CA ASN A 100 -9.82 26.98 12.10
C ASN A 100 -9.58 27.78 13.40
N ASN A 101 -8.34 27.91 13.86
CA ASN A 101 -7.97 28.55 15.13
C ASN A 101 -6.89 29.62 14.91
#